data_AF-A0A9X0CJD5-F1
#
_entry.id   AF-A0A9X0CJD5-F1
#
_cell.length_a   1.000
_cell.length_b   1.000
_cell.length_c   1.000
_cell.angle_alpha   90.00
_cell.angle_beta   90.00
_cell.angle_gamma   90.00
#
_symmetry.space_group_name_H-M   'P 1'
#
loop_
_entity.id
_entity.type
_entity.pdbx_description
1 polymer ?
#
loop_
_entity_poly.entity_id
_entity_poly.type
_entity_poly.pdbx_seq_one_letter_code
_entity_poly.pdbx_strand_id
1 'polypeptide(L)'
;MGNGQGMQFVKDNNDTSLVPSAGVAVQLVPKESDTFLPSPVVKNVNGQDINGTVFCYLPLPIHSGLPVHINGAFAVASNRRRLQEKLEDDKSCYGVKWNEVLMQDSVCSAYLSLLEDVKSLVPDEGSYKFHLLWPTISNVKQNCLPLMKSFYEEIVNGEYSLFSNGVQWVDINNVFFLDPEFRMESQIGDASFEVFQMLYGRGNAIIDLPLDVLQSFEKCGLKKEINARSYSKSKFFHECFFKNISRIPAHLRDVLTLYALDSRDFNLLIKQYACIPTSPSGQTLKCPSQLVSPRGEAASLFSPSDGRFPSGNEDSYLNFQRLAKLEQLGMVSGDLPWSEVAERAESIHELNAADSNAALKRVKALLTFMEKKIKRRHPLSPANCLRLMKAKFLPVLKKPTNFPLPWRGDALQAVRRYFSHPKKCSWRRKSTEYVALNHWLGCSFRAMLKSV
;
A
#
# COMPACT_ATOMS: atom_id res chain seq x y z
N MET A 1 -24.00 35.38 -6.57
CA MET A 1 -25.37 35.19 -7.10
C MET A 1 -25.48 33.74 -7.56
N GLY A 2 -26.68 33.17 -7.50
CA GLY A 2 -26.95 31.78 -7.88
C GLY A 2 -26.72 31.45 -9.37
N ASN A 3 -26.90 30.17 -9.73
CA ASN A 3 -26.96 29.66 -11.10
C ASN A 3 -28.24 30.09 -11.87
N GLY A 4 -29.19 30.74 -11.19
CA GLY A 4 -30.35 31.38 -11.81
C GLY A 4 -31.65 30.58 -11.71
N GLN A 5 -31.64 29.37 -11.14
CA GLN A 5 -32.85 28.57 -10.90
C GLN A 5 -33.88 29.30 -10.03
N GLY A 6 -33.43 30.02 -8.99
CA GLY A 6 -34.30 30.83 -8.16
C GLY A 6 -35.01 31.91 -8.96
N MET A 7 -34.28 32.65 -9.80
CA MET A 7 -34.86 33.67 -10.66
C MET A 7 -35.82 33.08 -11.70
N GLN A 8 -35.52 31.89 -12.24
CA GLN A 8 -36.42 31.21 -13.15
C GLN A 8 -37.72 30.78 -12.44
N PHE A 9 -37.62 30.26 -11.21
CA PHE A 9 -38.79 29.92 -10.39
C PHE A 9 -39.70 31.13 -10.15
N VAL A 10 -39.12 32.29 -9.84
CA VAL A 10 -39.88 33.55 -9.70
C VAL A 10 -40.64 33.90 -10.98
N LYS A 11 -39.99 33.77 -12.15
CA LYS A 11 -40.62 34.05 -13.45
C LYS A 11 -41.74 33.06 -13.76
N ASP A 12 -41.50 31.77 -13.54
CA ASP A 12 -42.46 30.70 -13.85
C ASP A 12 -43.74 30.79 -13.00
N ASN A 13 -43.62 31.35 -11.78
CA ASN A 13 -44.76 31.54 -10.87
C ASN A 13 -45.30 32.97 -10.87
N ASN A 14 -44.66 33.90 -11.59
CA ASN A 14 -45.00 35.32 -11.64
C ASN A 14 -45.16 35.96 -10.24
N ASP A 15 -44.30 35.58 -9.30
CA ASP A 15 -44.35 36.04 -7.90
C ASP A 15 -43.11 36.86 -7.55
N THR A 16 -43.18 38.17 -7.79
CA THR A 16 -42.08 39.11 -7.52
C THR A 16 -41.78 39.33 -6.05
N SER A 17 -42.56 38.75 -5.12
CA SER A 17 -42.25 38.79 -3.69
C SER A 17 -41.13 37.82 -3.30
N LEU A 18 -40.89 36.81 -4.14
CA LEU A 18 -39.79 35.87 -3.99
C LEU A 18 -38.49 36.52 -4.44
N VAL A 19 -37.53 36.64 -3.53
CA VAL A 19 -36.22 37.23 -3.82
C VAL A 19 -35.15 36.14 -3.77
N PRO A 20 -34.53 35.77 -4.92
CA PRO A 20 -33.49 34.75 -4.97
C PRO A 20 -32.15 35.31 -4.46
N SER A 21 -32.11 35.60 -3.16
CA SER A 21 -30.95 36.13 -2.45
C SER A 21 -30.79 35.39 -1.13
N ALA A 22 -29.53 35.10 -0.81
CA ALA A 22 -29.15 34.40 0.39
C ALA A 22 -27.80 34.91 0.92
N GLY A 23 -27.57 34.70 2.21
CA GLY A 23 -26.28 34.95 2.86
C GLY A 23 -25.92 33.77 3.76
N VAL A 24 -24.63 33.54 3.94
CA VAL A 24 -24.09 32.50 4.82
C VAL A 24 -23.03 33.13 5.71
N ALA A 25 -22.97 32.73 6.97
CA ALA A 25 -21.98 33.24 7.93
C ALA A 25 -21.37 32.10 8.74
N VAL A 26 -20.05 32.12 8.87
CA VAL A 26 -19.27 31.21 9.71
C VAL A 26 -18.73 31.96 10.93
N GLN A 27 -18.48 31.24 12.02
CA GLN A 27 -17.83 31.81 13.18
C GLN A 27 -16.33 32.00 12.91
N LEU A 28 -15.79 33.17 13.24
CA LEU A 28 -14.35 33.40 13.30
C LEU A 28 -13.89 33.37 14.75
N VAL A 29 -12.88 32.57 15.03
CA VAL A 29 -12.30 32.43 16.38
C VAL A 29 -10.90 33.05 16.37
N PRO A 30 -10.59 33.97 17.30
CA PRO A 30 -9.27 34.55 17.39
C PRO A 30 -8.23 33.49 17.77
N LYS A 31 -7.07 33.54 17.12
CA LYS A 31 -5.87 32.79 17.45
C LYS A 31 -4.80 33.75 17.98
N GLU A 32 -3.60 33.26 18.29
CA GLU A 32 -2.48 34.11 18.66
C GLU A 32 -2.12 35.09 17.52
N SER A 33 -1.64 36.30 17.88
CA SER A 33 -1.17 37.33 16.95
C SER A 33 -2.23 37.97 16.02
N ASP A 34 -3.42 38.33 16.53
CA ASP A 34 -4.51 39.02 15.79
C ASP A 34 -4.98 38.28 14.52
N THR A 35 -4.76 36.97 14.45
CA THR A 35 -5.24 36.12 13.36
C THR A 35 -6.59 35.49 13.73
N PHE A 36 -7.46 35.29 12.74
CA PHE A 36 -8.76 34.66 12.92
C PHE A 36 -8.84 33.39 12.10
N LEU A 37 -9.33 32.31 12.72
CA LEU A 37 -9.58 31.05 12.02
C LEU A 37 -11.09 30.81 11.90
N PRO A 38 -11.58 30.37 10.74
CA PRO A 38 -12.95 29.93 10.62
C PRO A 38 -13.18 28.69 11.48
N SER A 39 -14.32 28.61 12.14
CA SER A 39 -14.73 27.50 13.00
C SER A 39 -16.18 27.15 12.73
N PRO A 40 -16.54 25.85 12.75
CA PRO A 40 -17.93 25.46 12.62
C PRO A 40 -18.77 26.07 13.75
N VAL A 41 -19.97 26.54 13.39
CA VAL A 41 -21.01 26.99 14.32
C VAL A 41 -21.59 25.77 15.03
N VAL A 42 -20.98 25.40 16.15
CA VAL A 42 -21.43 24.29 16.99
C VAL A 42 -22.05 24.84 18.27
N LYS A 43 -23.29 24.44 18.56
CA LYS A 43 -23.96 24.81 19.80
C LYS A 43 -24.69 23.60 20.36
N ASN A 44 -24.28 23.13 21.52
CA ASN A 44 -24.97 22.07 22.25
C ASN A 44 -25.86 22.69 23.33
N VAL A 45 -27.14 22.37 23.33
CA VAL A 45 -28.09 22.78 24.37
C VAL A 45 -28.82 21.53 24.85
N ASN A 46 -28.71 21.24 26.15
CA ASN A 46 -29.34 20.08 26.80
C ASN A 46 -29.01 18.74 26.11
N GLY A 47 -27.78 18.59 25.59
CA GLY A 47 -27.36 17.37 24.90
C GLY A 47 -27.82 17.26 23.45
N GLN A 48 -28.52 18.27 22.91
CA GLN A 48 -28.85 18.37 21.48
C GLN A 48 -27.95 19.38 20.78
N ASP A 49 -27.36 18.94 19.67
CA ASP A 49 -26.63 19.82 18.76
C ASP A 49 -27.62 20.65 17.93
N ILE A 50 -27.64 21.95 18.22
CA ILE A 50 -28.46 22.98 17.58
C ILE A 50 -27.60 23.87 16.66
N ASN A 51 -26.81 23.21 15.82
CA ASN A 51 -25.86 23.85 14.91
C ASN A 51 -26.58 24.65 13.81
N GLY A 52 -26.00 25.80 13.46
CA GLY A 52 -26.42 26.64 12.35
C GLY A 52 -27.86 27.16 12.42
N THR A 53 -28.06 28.43 12.75
CA THR A 53 -29.40 29.07 12.73
C THR A 53 -29.83 29.48 11.32
N VAL A 54 -31.12 29.31 11.01
CA VAL A 54 -31.76 29.84 9.81
C VAL A 54 -32.36 31.21 10.10
N PHE A 55 -32.07 32.19 9.24
CA PHE A 55 -32.62 33.54 9.28
C PHE A 55 -33.50 33.77 8.06
N CYS A 56 -34.60 34.50 8.25
CA CYS A 56 -35.40 35.06 7.17
C CYS A 56 -35.65 36.52 7.50
N TYR A 57 -34.65 37.36 7.19
CA TYR A 57 -34.49 38.75 7.63
C TYR A 57 -34.27 38.91 9.14
N LEU A 58 -35.03 38.18 9.96
CA LEU A 58 -34.91 38.10 11.41
C LEU A 58 -34.52 36.67 11.85
N PRO A 59 -33.94 36.51 13.05
CA PRO A 59 -33.62 35.20 13.60
C PRO A 59 -34.88 34.34 13.74
N LEU A 60 -34.84 33.10 13.24
CA LEU A 60 -35.88 32.10 13.47
C LEU A 60 -35.39 31.06 14.47
N PRO A 61 -36.27 30.46 15.29
CA PRO A 61 -35.91 29.34 16.17
C PRO A 61 -35.81 28.02 15.37
N ILE A 62 -35.10 28.07 14.24
CA ILE A 62 -34.92 26.98 13.29
C ILE A 62 -33.42 26.71 13.18
N HIS A 63 -33.05 25.45 13.38
CA HIS A 63 -31.68 24.98 13.27
C HIS A 63 -31.53 24.14 12.00
N SER A 64 -30.52 24.47 11.21
CA SER A 64 -30.19 23.82 9.93
C SER A 64 -29.35 22.56 10.11
N GLY A 65 -28.64 22.44 11.24
CA GLY A 65 -27.65 21.39 11.46
C GLY A 65 -26.34 21.60 10.68
N LEU A 66 -26.22 22.72 9.95
CA LEU A 66 -25.02 23.09 9.22
C LEU A 66 -23.98 23.70 10.18
N PRO A 67 -22.68 23.65 9.82
CA PRO A 67 -21.62 24.34 10.57
C PRO A 67 -21.60 25.86 10.33
N VAL A 68 -22.65 26.43 9.75
CA VAL A 68 -22.78 27.85 9.40
C VAL A 68 -24.20 28.34 9.66
N HIS A 69 -24.36 29.65 9.78
CA HIS A 69 -25.67 30.30 9.72
C HIS A 69 -26.07 30.54 8.27
N ILE A 70 -27.36 30.41 7.97
CA ILE A 70 -27.90 30.71 6.64
C ILE A 70 -29.02 31.74 6.76
N ASN A 71 -29.06 32.68 5.82
CA ASN A 71 -30.10 33.69 5.68
C ASN A 71 -30.66 33.65 4.27
N GLY A 72 -31.97 33.85 4.11
CA GLY A 72 -32.61 33.95 2.82
C GLY A 72 -34.08 34.29 2.94
N ALA A 73 -34.73 34.62 1.82
CA ALA A 73 -36.16 34.90 1.76
C ALA A 73 -37.00 33.61 1.85
N PHE A 74 -36.79 32.80 2.89
CA PHE A 74 -37.47 31.52 3.07
C PHE A 74 -38.97 31.68 3.29
N ALA A 75 -39.75 30.80 2.67
CA ALA A 75 -41.15 30.59 3.00
C ALA A 75 -41.25 29.88 4.36
N VAL A 76 -41.94 30.50 5.31
CA VAL A 76 -42.06 30.04 6.69
C VAL A 76 -43.51 29.72 7.04
N ALA A 77 -43.71 28.82 8.00
CA ALA A 77 -45.03 28.57 8.56
C ALA A 77 -45.57 29.84 9.25
N SER A 78 -46.90 29.92 9.43
CA SER A 78 -47.57 31.07 10.05
C SER A 78 -47.05 31.41 11.45
N ASN A 79 -46.69 30.40 12.24
CA ASN A 79 -46.09 30.57 13.57
C ASN A 79 -44.60 30.96 13.53
N ARG A 80 -43.97 31.00 12.36
CA ARG A 80 -42.56 31.31 12.11
C ARG A 80 -41.56 30.46 12.92
N ARG A 81 -41.97 29.27 13.37
CA ARG A 81 -41.11 28.34 14.10
C ARG A 81 -40.58 27.19 13.24
N ARG A 82 -41.08 27.07 12.01
CA ARG A 82 -40.66 26.08 11.02
C ARG A 82 -40.66 26.70 9.63
N LEU A 83 -39.87 26.12 8.73
CA LEU A 83 -40.04 26.39 7.30
C LEU A 83 -41.39 25.85 6.85
N GLN A 84 -41.89 26.36 5.73
CA GLN A 84 -43.12 25.83 5.16
C GLN A 84 -42.92 24.35 4.80
N GLU A 85 -43.84 23.51 5.26
CA GLU A 85 -43.93 22.08 5.01
C GLU A 85 -45.25 21.79 4.30
N LYS A 86 -45.31 20.70 3.53
CA LYS A 86 -46.55 20.31 2.85
C LYS A 86 -47.48 19.62 3.85
N LEU A 87 -48.67 20.15 4.05
CA LEU A 87 -49.75 19.49 4.80
C LEU A 87 -50.65 18.68 3.86
N GLU A 88 -51.39 17.71 4.39
CA GLU A 88 -52.28 16.83 3.61
C GLU A 88 -53.35 17.62 2.82
N ASP A 89 -53.78 18.76 3.37
CA ASP A 89 -54.86 19.60 2.81
C ASP A 89 -54.37 20.72 1.86
N ASP A 90 -53.05 20.86 1.65
CA ASP A 90 -52.50 21.96 0.84
C ASP A 90 -52.70 21.76 -0.67
N LYS A 91 -53.56 22.58 -1.28
CA LYS A 91 -53.81 22.60 -2.74
C LYS A 91 -52.57 22.98 -3.57
N SER A 92 -51.66 23.77 -3.01
CA SER A 92 -50.39 24.16 -3.65
C SER A 92 -49.28 24.33 -2.61
N CYS A 93 -48.15 23.65 -2.79
CA CYS A 93 -47.00 23.68 -1.87
C CYS A 93 -45.80 24.47 -2.44
N TYR A 94 -46.03 25.53 -3.24
CA TYR A 94 -44.94 26.20 -3.95
C TYR A 94 -43.92 26.84 -3.01
N GLY A 95 -44.29 27.24 -1.78
CA GLY A 95 -43.32 27.71 -0.77
C GLY A 95 -42.32 26.65 -0.32
N VAL A 96 -42.73 25.37 -0.28
CA VAL A 96 -41.81 24.24 -0.05
C VAL A 96 -40.82 24.13 -1.20
N LYS A 97 -41.33 24.19 -2.44
CA LYS A 97 -40.50 24.17 -3.66
C LYS A 97 -39.57 25.38 -3.74
N TRP A 98 -40.05 26.55 -3.33
CA TRP A 98 -39.25 27.76 -3.25
C TRP A 98 -38.08 27.61 -2.30
N ASN A 99 -38.32 27.08 -1.09
CA ASN A 99 -37.25 26.83 -0.13
C ASN A 99 -36.22 25.82 -0.68
N GLU A 100 -36.67 24.78 -1.37
CA GLU A 100 -35.80 23.82 -2.03
C GLU A 100 -34.92 24.49 -3.10
N VAL A 101 -35.51 25.26 -4.01
CA VAL A 101 -34.79 25.99 -5.05
C VAL A 101 -33.84 27.02 -4.46
N LEU A 102 -34.28 27.78 -3.44
CA LEU A 102 -33.44 28.79 -2.77
C LEU A 102 -32.22 28.14 -2.11
N MET A 103 -32.39 26.95 -1.50
CA MET A 103 -31.30 26.16 -0.90
C MET A 103 -30.30 25.65 -1.94
N GLN A 104 -30.81 25.09 -3.04
CA GLN A 104 -30.00 24.50 -4.12
C GLN A 104 -29.23 25.57 -4.91
N ASP A 105 -29.82 26.76 -5.06
CA ASP A 105 -29.29 27.83 -5.87
C ASP A 105 -28.57 28.90 -5.03
N SER A 106 -29.32 29.86 -4.49
CA SER A 106 -28.75 31.06 -3.86
C SER A 106 -27.96 30.76 -2.59
N VAL A 107 -28.47 29.88 -1.72
CA VAL A 107 -27.78 29.51 -0.46
C VAL A 107 -26.53 28.71 -0.78
N CYS A 108 -26.60 27.75 -1.72
CA CYS A 108 -25.44 26.95 -2.14
C CYS A 108 -24.30 27.84 -2.66
N SER A 109 -24.61 28.75 -3.59
CA SER A 109 -23.60 29.68 -4.12
C SER A 109 -23.00 30.57 -3.03
N ALA A 110 -23.83 31.11 -2.13
CA ALA A 110 -23.33 31.91 -1.01
C ALA A 110 -22.45 31.09 -0.05
N TYR A 111 -22.76 29.81 0.16
CA TYR A 111 -21.95 28.90 0.96
C TYR A 111 -20.58 28.66 0.31
N LEU A 112 -20.55 28.33 -0.98
CA LEU A 112 -19.31 28.07 -1.71
C LEU A 112 -18.43 29.32 -1.77
N SER A 113 -19.01 30.50 -2.02
CA SER A 113 -18.28 31.78 -1.96
C SER A 113 -17.69 32.03 -0.57
N LEU A 114 -18.47 31.80 0.50
CA LEU A 114 -17.95 31.92 1.86
C LEU A 114 -16.74 31.01 2.09
N LEU A 115 -16.80 29.75 1.63
CA LEU A 115 -15.68 28.84 1.79
C LEU A 115 -14.44 29.32 1.01
N GLU A 116 -14.60 29.80 -0.22
CA GLU A 116 -13.50 30.39 -1.00
C GLU A 116 -12.87 31.58 -0.26
N ASP A 117 -13.68 32.50 0.27
CA ASP A 117 -13.21 33.70 0.96
C ASP A 117 -12.38 33.35 2.21
N VAL A 118 -12.84 32.38 3.00
CA VAL A 118 -12.16 32.01 4.27
C VAL A 118 -10.94 31.13 4.08
N LYS A 119 -10.63 30.63 2.87
CA LYS A 119 -9.37 29.90 2.61
C LYS A 119 -8.15 30.75 2.93
N SER A 120 -8.21 32.04 2.59
CA SER A 120 -7.12 33.00 2.81
C SER A 120 -6.78 33.21 4.30
N LEU A 121 -7.69 32.83 5.19
CA LEU A 121 -7.52 32.91 6.64
C LEU A 121 -6.87 31.64 7.22
N VAL A 122 -6.78 30.57 6.44
CA VAL A 122 -6.23 29.29 6.89
C VAL A 122 -4.70 29.29 6.69
N PRO A 123 -3.90 29.03 7.74
CA PRO A 123 -2.45 29.01 7.63
C PRO A 123 -1.95 27.79 6.85
N ASP A 124 -0.81 27.94 6.19
CA ASP A 124 -0.12 26.90 5.41
C ASP A 124 0.52 25.77 6.26
N GLU A 125 0.19 25.70 7.56
CA GLU A 125 0.82 24.79 8.53
C GLU A 125 0.15 23.40 8.60
N GLY A 126 -0.81 23.11 7.70
CA GLY A 126 -1.33 21.76 7.47
C GLY A 126 -2.18 21.14 8.59
N SER A 127 -2.46 21.84 9.68
CA SER A 127 -3.26 21.31 10.80
C SER A 127 -4.75 21.63 10.72
N TYR A 128 -5.17 22.61 9.90
CA TYR A 128 -6.55 23.05 9.86
C TYR A 128 -7.44 22.08 9.06
N LYS A 129 -8.46 21.55 9.73
CA LYS A 129 -9.42 20.61 9.15
C LYS A 129 -10.55 21.35 8.42
N PHE A 130 -10.27 21.83 7.22
CA PHE A 130 -11.21 22.65 6.43
C PHE A 130 -12.57 21.96 6.15
N HIS A 131 -12.57 20.63 6.05
CA HIS A 131 -13.78 19.82 5.90
C HIS A 131 -14.78 19.97 7.07
N LEU A 132 -14.37 20.48 8.24
CA LEU A 132 -15.29 20.73 9.36
C LEU A 132 -16.31 21.84 9.05
N LEU A 133 -16.04 22.66 8.03
CA LEU A 133 -16.98 23.67 7.55
C LEU A 133 -17.96 23.12 6.50
N TRP A 134 -17.88 21.85 6.15
CA TRP A 134 -18.72 21.25 5.11
C TRP A 134 -20.02 20.70 5.72
N PRO A 135 -21.14 20.73 4.98
CA PRO A 135 -22.35 20.03 5.40
C PRO A 135 -22.09 18.53 5.51
N THR A 136 -22.53 17.88 6.60
CA THR A 136 -22.43 16.43 6.74
C THR A 136 -23.76 15.76 7.06
N ILE A 137 -23.88 14.50 6.63
CA ILE A 137 -25.09 13.69 6.78
C ILE A 137 -25.48 13.47 8.25
N SER A 138 -24.50 13.38 9.15
CA SER A 138 -24.76 13.17 10.57
C SER A 138 -25.47 14.37 11.23
N ASN A 139 -25.26 15.58 10.70
CA ASN A 139 -25.65 16.81 11.38
C ASN A 139 -26.80 17.55 10.68
N VAL A 140 -26.82 17.55 9.35
CA VAL A 140 -27.77 18.36 8.55
C VAL A 140 -29.22 17.94 8.83
N LYS A 141 -30.11 18.94 8.98
CA LYS A 141 -31.55 18.69 9.14
C LYS A 141 -32.23 18.43 7.78
N GLN A 142 -33.35 17.71 7.80
CA GLN A 142 -34.09 17.27 6.61
C GLN A 142 -34.40 18.40 5.62
N ASN A 143 -34.83 19.56 6.13
CA ASN A 143 -35.15 20.75 5.33
C ASN A 143 -33.93 21.41 4.65
N CYS A 144 -32.71 21.05 5.05
CA CYS A 144 -31.46 21.56 4.50
C CYS A 144 -30.72 20.51 3.65
N LEU A 145 -31.30 19.31 3.46
CA LEU A 145 -30.74 18.30 2.56
C LEU A 145 -30.59 18.77 1.10
N PRO A 146 -31.50 19.59 0.52
CA PRO A 146 -31.31 20.11 -0.82
C PRO A 146 -30.01 20.92 -0.98
N LEU A 147 -29.66 21.73 0.03
CA LEU A 147 -28.39 22.47 0.07
C LEU A 147 -27.19 21.52 0.11
N MET A 148 -27.20 20.52 0.99
CA MET A 148 -26.09 19.55 1.07
C MET A 148 -25.89 18.83 -0.27
N LYS A 149 -26.99 18.42 -0.92
CA LYS A 149 -26.93 17.77 -2.23
C LYS A 149 -26.27 18.67 -3.28
N SER A 150 -26.75 19.89 -3.45
CA SER A 150 -26.16 20.83 -4.41
C SER A 150 -24.72 21.19 -4.06
N PHE A 151 -24.40 21.31 -2.77
CA PHE A 151 -23.02 21.54 -2.32
C PHE A 151 -22.07 20.46 -2.85
N TYR A 152 -22.36 19.18 -2.58
CA TYR A 152 -21.49 18.09 -3.03
C TYR A 152 -21.49 17.89 -4.55
N GLU A 153 -22.59 18.19 -5.24
CA GLU A 153 -22.63 18.22 -6.72
C GLU A 153 -21.65 19.26 -7.26
N GLU A 154 -21.62 20.47 -6.69
CA GLU A 154 -20.66 21.52 -7.06
C GLU A 154 -19.20 21.16 -6.73
N ILE A 155 -18.95 20.45 -5.63
CA ILE A 155 -17.60 19.94 -5.34
C ILE A 155 -17.12 18.98 -6.44
N VAL A 156 -18.00 18.08 -6.90
CA VAL A 156 -17.69 17.09 -7.93
C VAL A 156 -17.55 17.71 -9.33
N ASN A 157 -18.23 18.83 -9.61
CA ASN A 157 -18.06 19.59 -10.85
C ASN A 157 -16.60 20.06 -11.03
N GLY A 158 -15.85 20.22 -9.94
CA GLY A 158 -14.41 20.49 -9.98
C GLY A 158 -14.05 21.95 -10.25
N GLU A 159 -14.97 22.87 -10.00
CA GLU A 159 -14.73 24.32 -10.16
C GLU A 159 -14.18 24.97 -8.88
N TYR A 160 -14.28 24.28 -7.74
CA TYR A 160 -13.90 24.81 -6.42
C TYR A 160 -12.71 24.06 -5.84
N SER A 161 -11.61 24.78 -5.57
CA SER A 161 -10.39 24.20 -5.01
C SER A 161 -10.46 24.04 -3.49
N LEU A 162 -11.40 23.26 -2.97
CA LEU A 162 -11.74 23.21 -1.54
C LEU A 162 -11.01 22.12 -0.75
N PHE A 163 -10.15 21.33 -1.41
CA PHE A 163 -9.29 20.35 -0.76
C PHE A 163 -7.89 20.94 -0.53
N SER A 164 -7.31 20.74 0.65
CA SER A 164 -5.96 21.22 0.96
C SER A 164 -5.13 20.19 1.72
N ASN A 165 -3.89 19.99 1.26
CA ASN A 165 -2.88 19.18 1.95
C ASN A 165 -1.97 20.03 2.87
N GLY A 166 -2.35 21.28 3.14
CA GLY A 166 -1.56 22.26 3.88
C GLY A 166 -0.61 23.11 3.03
N VAL A 167 -0.30 22.67 1.80
CA VAL A 167 0.64 23.38 0.90
C VAL A 167 -0.07 23.98 -0.29
N GLN A 168 -1.09 23.31 -0.81
CA GLN A 168 -1.85 23.74 -1.98
C GLN A 168 -3.33 23.45 -1.80
N TRP A 169 -4.15 24.28 -2.45
CA TRP A 169 -5.57 24.09 -2.61
C TRP A 169 -5.85 23.48 -3.98
N VAL A 170 -6.65 22.42 -4.03
CA VAL A 170 -6.99 21.73 -5.28
C VAL A 170 -8.46 21.37 -5.34
N ASP A 171 -8.97 21.19 -6.55
CA ASP A 171 -10.31 20.66 -6.81
C ASP A 171 -10.33 19.12 -6.78
N ILE A 172 -11.52 18.54 -6.93
CA ILE A 172 -11.76 17.09 -6.89
C ILE A 172 -11.00 16.28 -7.95
N ASN A 173 -10.56 16.89 -9.06
CA ASN A 173 -9.85 16.20 -10.13
C ASN A 173 -8.38 15.96 -9.81
N ASN A 174 -7.82 16.76 -8.90
CA ASN A 174 -6.41 16.78 -8.53
C ASN A 174 -6.17 16.26 -7.11
N VAL A 175 -7.13 15.53 -6.56
CA VAL A 175 -7.08 14.90 -5.24
C VAL A 175 -7.19 13.38 -5.35
N PHE A 176 -6.51 12.68 -4.44
CA PHE A 176 -6.76 11.27 -4.17
C PHE A 176 -7.02 11.05 -2.68
N PHE A 177 -7.82 10.03 -2.40
CA PHE A 177 -8.18 9.63 -1.04
C PHE A 177 -7.72 8.19 -0.79
N LEU A 178 -7.26 7.94 0.42
CA LEU A 178 -7.29 6.57 0.94
C LEU A 178 -8.70 6.33 1.49
N ASP A 179 -9.25 5.15 1.25
CA ASP A 179 -10.52 4.76 1.83
C ASP A 179 -10.50 5.00 3.36
N PRO A 180 -11.48 5.74 3.93
CA PRO A 180 -11.42 6.15 5.33
C PRO A 180 -11.43 4.97 6.31
N GLU A 181 -12.10 3.86 5.99
CA GLU A 181 -12.08 2.67 6.86
C GLU A 181 -10.68 2.05 6.85
N PHE A 182 -10.07 1.93 5.67
CA PHE A 182 -8.69 1.45 5.55
C PHE A 182 -7.69 2.40 6.24
N ARG A 183 -7.90 3.71 6.11
CA ARG A 183 -7.07 4.76 6.72
C ARG A 183 -7.04 4.67 8.24
N MET A 184 -8.14 4.22 8.86
CA MET A 184 -8.28 4.09 10.32
C MET A 184 -7.68 2.79 10.89
N GLU A 185 -7.12 1.91 10.05
CA GLU A 185 -6.47 0.67 10.49
C GLU A 185 -5.10 0.90 11.13
N SER A 186 -5.07 1.42 12.36
CA SER A 186 -3.87 1.54 13.23
C SER A 186 -2.58 1.87 12.42
N GLN A 187 -1.48 1.17 12.70
CA GLN A 187 -0.19 1.34 12.04
C GLN A 187 -0.22 1.13 10.51
N ILE A 188 -1.16 0.34 10.00
CA ILE A 188 -1.24 -0.01 8.58
C ILE A 188 -1.84 1.14 7.76
N GLY A 189 -2.87 1.80 8.29
CA GLY A 189 -3.47 2.98 7.70
C GLY A 189 -2.47 4.12 7.60
N ASP A 190 -1.71 4.39 8.68
CA ASP A 190 -0.66 5.42 8.69
C ASP A 190 0.45 5.12 7.69
N ALA A 191 1.01 3.91 7.71
CA ALA A 191 2.06 3.52 6.76
C ALA A 191 1.58 3.55 5.31
N SER A 192 0.32 3.15 5.05
CA SER A 192 -0.27 3.18 3.71
C SER A 192 -0.46 4.61 3.21
N PHE A 193 -0.92 5.51 4.07
CA PHE A 193 -1.11 6.91 3.74
C PHE A 193 0.23 7.61 3.44
N GLU A 194 1.27 7.36 4.24
CA GLU A 194 2.61 7.90 4.00
C GLU A 194 3.21 7.39 2.67
N VAL A 195 3.09 6.08 2.39
CA VAL A 195 3.49 5.51 1.10
C VAL A 195 2.71 6.14 -0.05
N PHE A 196 1.41 6.35 0.13
CA PHE A 196 0.56 6.93 -0.91
C PHE A 196 0.94 8.39 -1.21
N GLN A 197 1.18 9.19 -0.17
CA GLN A 197 1.73 10.55 -0.27
C GLN A 197 3.06 10.59 -1.00
N MET A 198 4.00 9.71 -0.62
CA MET A 198 5.32 9.66 -1.24
C MET A 198 5.25 9.33 -2.74
N LEU A 199 4.36 8.42 -3.15
CA LEU A 199 4.28 7.95 -4.54
C LEU A 199 3.41 8.83 -5.44
N TYR A 200 2.30 9.37 -4.92
CA TYR A 200 1.28 10.06 -5.71
C TYR A 200 1.10 11.54 -5.33
N GLY A 201 1.73 12.02 -4.26
CA GLY A 201 1.62 13.41 -3.80
C GLY A 201 2.33 14.43 -4.71
N ARG A 202 3.18 14.00 -5.65
CA ARG A 202 3.73 14.93 -6.65
C ARG A 202 2.64 15.31 -7.66
N GLY A 203 2.21 16.56 -7.60
CA GLY A 203 1.20 17.12 -8.51
C GLY A 203 -0.25 16.79 -8.14
N ASN A 204 -0.49 16.07 -7.04
CA ASN A 204 -1.84 15.81 -6.51
C ASN A 204 -1.87 16.08 -5.01
N ALA A 205 -3.04 16.44 -4.46
CA ALA A 205 -3.25 16.41 -3.03
C ALA A 205 -3.67 15.01 -2.59
N ILE A 206 -3.04 14.46 -1.55
CA ILE A 206 -3.52 13.25 -0.88
C ILE A 206 -4.17 13.70 0.42
N ILE A 207 -5.47 13.48 0.55
CA ILE A 207 -6.28 14.03 1.63
C ILE A 207 -6.78 12.90 2.53
N ASP A 208 -6.68 13.15 3.84
CA ASP A 208 -7.32 12.32 4.86
C ASP A 208 -8.80 12.72 4.96
N LEU A 209 -9.65 12.01 4.21
CA LEU A 209 -11.08 12.30 4.12
C LEU A 209 -11.81 11.63 5.29
N PRO A 210 -12.53 12.39 6.14
CA PRO A 210 -13.32 11.78 7.20
C PRO A 210 -14.44 10.89 6.65
N LEU A 211 -14.76 9.81 7.37
CA LEU A 211 -15.81 8.87 6.99
C LEU A 211 -17.18 9.55 6.81
N ASP A 212 -17.53 10.50 7.67
CA ASP A 212 -18.80 11.24 7.60
C ASP A 212 -18.91 12.09 6.31
N VAL A 213 -17.80 12.64 5.83
CA VAL A 213 -17.74 13.38 4.56
C VAL A 213 -17.92 12.42 3.38
N LEU A 214 -17.23 11.27 3.40
CA LEU A 214 -17.43 10.22 2.38
C LEU A 214 -18.90 9.77 2.33
N GLN A 215 -19.50 9.48 3.49
CA GLN A 215 -20.90 9.07 3.58
C GLN A 215 -21.85 10.17 3.08
N SER A 216 -21.49 11.44 3.23
CA SER A 216 -22.24 12.56 2.69
C SER A 216 -22.23 12.57 1.15
N PHE A 217 -21.08 12.35 0.50
CA PHE A 217 -21.03 12.14 -0.96
C PHE A 217 -21.91 10.96 -1.40
N GLU A 218 -21.84 9.82 -0.70
CA GLU A 218 -22.65 8.64 -1.04
C GLU A 218 -24.15 8.92 -0.90
N LYS A 219 -24.55 9.63 0.17
CA LYS A 219 -25.95 10.01 0.41
C LYS A 219 -26.49 10.95 -0.66
N CYS A 220 -25.63 11.82 -1.20
CA CYS A 220 -25.96 12.70 -2.32
C CYS A 220 -26.00 11.98 -3.68
N GLY A 221 -25.71 10.67 -3.73
CA GLY A 221 -25.71 9.88 -4.96
C GLY A 221 -24.39 9.93 -5.74
N LEU A 222 -23.33 10.51 -5.16
CA LEU A 222 -22.05 10.80 -5.81
C LEU A 222 -20.97 9.74 -5.50
N LYS A 223 -21.41 8.51 -5.22
CA LYS A 223 -20.54 7.40 -4.84
C LYS A 223 -19.57 7.02 -5.96
N LYS A 224 -19.94 7.17 -7.23
CA LYS A 224 -19.08 6.77 -8.35
C LYS A 224 -17.91 7.76 -8.51
N GLU A 225 -18.22 9.03 -8.37
CA GLU A 225 -17.34 10.17 -8.58
C GLU A 225 -16.29 10.23 -7.48
N ILE A 226 -16.70 10.10 -6.21
CA ILE A 226 -15.75 10.04 -5.10
C ILE A 226 -14.87 8.77 -5.18
N ASN A 227 -15.45 7.61 -5.51
CA ASN A 227 -14.69 6.36 -5.60
C ASN A 227 -13.71 6.31 -6.79
N ALA A 228 -13.93 7.10 -7.84
CA ALA A 228 -12.97 7.23 -8.93
C ALA A 228 -11.61 7.79 -8.44
N ARG A 229 -11.63 8.58 -7.36
CA ARG A 229 -10.46 9.21 -6.73
C ARG A 229 -10.00 8.50 -5.45
N SER A 230 -10.75 7.50 -4.97
CA SER A 230 -10.42 6.75 -3.76
C SER A 230 -9.63 5.47 -4.06
N TYR A 231 -8.75 5.12 -3.13
CA TYR A 231 -8.04 3.86 -3.08
C TYR A 231 -8.55 3.02 -1.92
N SER A 232 -9.31 1.97 -2.23
CA SER A 232 -9.60 0.92 -1.28
C SER A 232 -8.32 0.17 -0.89
N LYS A 233 -8.35 -0.55 0.23
CA LYS A 233 -7.25 -1.43 0.65
C LYS A 233 -6.76 -2.33 -0.48
N SER A 234 -7.69 -3.02 -1.16
CA SER A 234 -7.34 -3.92 -2.27
C SER A 234 -6.66 -3.17 -3.42
N LYS A 235 -7.23 -2.04 -3.84
CA LYS A 235 -6.67 -1.20 -4.92
C LYS A 235 -5.29 -0.67 -4.55
N PHE A 236 -5.10 -0.20 -3.32
CA PHE A 236 -3.81 0.26 -2.80
C PHE A 236 -2.75 -0.83 -2.92
N PHE A 237 -3.01 -2.04 -2.43
CA PHE A 237 -2.01 -3.12 -2.51
C PHE A 237 -1.71 -3.54 -3.95
N HIS A 238 -2.73 -3.66 -4.82
CA HIS A 238 -2.56 -4.13 -6.20
C HIS A 238 -1.96 -3.08 -7.14
N GLU A 239 -2.32 -1.81 -7.00
CA GLU A 239 -2.01 -0.76 -7.98
C GLU A 239 -0.93 0.22 -7.50
N CYS A 240 -0.78 0.40 -6.19
CA CYS A 240 0.17 1.34 -5.60
C CYS A 240 1.37 0.61 -4.99
N PHE A 241 1.14 -0.16 -3.91
CA PHE A 241 2.21 -0.68 -3.06
C PHE A 241 3.14 -1.66 -3.77
N PHE A 242 2.64 -2.82 -4.20
CA PHE A 242 3.50 -3.89 -4.76
C PHE A 242 4.17 -3.47 -6.07
N LYS A 243 3.50 -2.67 -6.92
CA LYS A 243 4.07 -2.16 -8.18
C LYS A 243 5.25 -1.21 -7.96
N ASN A 244 5.32 -0.54 -6.81
CA ASN A 244 6.36 0.45 -6.51
C ASN A 244 7.28 0.01 -5.36
N ILE A 245 7.23 -1.25 -4.93
CA ILE A 245 7.83 -1.73 -3.67
C ILE A 245 9.33 -1.45 -3.53
N SER A 246 10.08 -1.44 -4.64
CA SER A 246 11.52 -1.16 -4.67
C SER A 246 11.87 0.30 -4.35
N ARG A 247 10.92 1.23 -4.49
CA ARG A 247 11.08 2.66 -4.21
C ARG A 247 10.69 3.03 -2.78
N ILE A 248 10.10 2.09 -2.03
CA ILE A 248 9.55 2.34 -0.70
C ILE A 248 10.62 2.11 0.37
N PRO A 249 10.80 3.03 1.34
CA PRO A 249 11.69 2.84 2.47
C PRO A 249 11.39 1.55 3.25
N ALA A 250 12.44 0.87 3.72
CA ALA A 250 12.30 -0.45 4.35
C ALA A 250 11.33 -0.47 5.54
N HIS A 251 11.32 0.59 6.37
CA HIS A 251 10.45 0.65 7.54
C HIS A 251 8.95 0.67 7.18
N LEU A 252 8.54 1.38 6.13
CA LEU A 252 7.15 1.35 5.62
C LEU A 252 6.86 0.07 4.84
N ARG A 253 7.80 -0.31 3.96
CA ARG A 253 7.67 -1.48 3.10
C ARG A 253 7.46 -2.75 3.92
N ASP A 254 8.25 -2.95 4.97
CA ASP A 254 8.25 -4.18 5.72
C ASP A 254 6.99 -4.31 6.59
N VAL A 255 6.50 -3.21 7.17
CA VAL A 255 5.21 -3.17 7.88
C VAL A 255 4.06 -3.62 6.96
N LEU A 256 3.97 -3.04 5.76
CA LEU A 256 2.92 -3.35 4.80
C LEU A 256 3.07 -4.75 4.18
N THR A 257 4.30 -5.21 3.93
CA THR A 257 4.56 -6.56 3.40
C THR A 257 4.21 -7.63 4.43
N LEU A 258 4.55 -7.42 5.71
CA LEU A 258 4.19 -8.36 6.77
C LEU A 258 2.68 -8.43 6.97
N TYR A 259 1.99 -7.29 6.96
CA TYR A 259 0.52 -7.27 6.95
C TYR A 259 -0.06 -8.06 5.78
N ALA A 260 0.48 -7.84 4.58
CA ALA A 260 0.03 -8.57 3.39
C ALA A 260 0.30 -10.09 3.51
N LEU A 261 1.42 -10.48 4.13
CA LEU A 261 1.82 -11.88 4.31
C LEU A 261 0.93 -12.62 5.32
N ASP A 262 0.47 -11.90 6.34
CA ASP A 262 -0.44 -12.44 7.35
C ASP A 262 -1.89 -12.57 6.83
N SER A 263 -2.23 -11.84 5.76
CA SER A 263 -3.51 -11.97 5.06
C SER A 263 -3.48 -13.01 3.93
N ARG A 264 -4.63 -13.65 3.67
CA ARG A 264 -4.78 -14.56 2.52
C ARG A 264 -5.06 -13.82 1.22
N ASP A 265 -5.55 -12.59 1.29
CA ASP A 265 -6.04 -11.83 0.13
C ASP A 265 -4.91 -11.44 -0.83
N PHE A 266 -3.68 -11.34 -0.33
CA PHE A 266 -2.52 -10.85 -1.08
C PHE A 266 -1.53 -11.95 -1.47
N ASN A 267 -1.88 -13.24 -1.29
CA ASN A 267 -0.99 -14.37 -1.60
C ASN A 267 -0.45 -14.33 -3.03
N LEU A 268 -1.28 -13.95 -4.02
CA LEU A 268 -0.85 -13.86 -5.42
C LEU A 268 0.15 -12.73 -5.64
N LEU A 269 -0.05 -11.58 -5.00
CA LEU A 269 0.89 -10.46 -5.08
C LEU A 269 2.24 -10.83 -4.47
N ILE A 270 2.25 -11.48 -3.30
CA ILE A 270 3.49 -11.91 -2.64
C ILE A 270 4.24 -12.93 -3.49
N LYS A 271 3.54 -13.84 -4.17
CA LYS A 271 4.17 -14.78 -5.11
C LYS A 271 4.82 -14.07 -6.30
N GLN A 272 4.15 -13.05 -6.82
CA GLN A 272 4.52 -12.39 -8.05
C GLN A 272 5.67 -11.38 -7.86
N TYR A 273 5.64 -10.60 -6.80
CA TYR A 273 6.57 -9.49 -6.60
C TYR A 273 7.75 -9.86 -5.72
N ALA A 274 8.92 -9.30 -6.02
CA ALA A 274 10.08 -9.37 -5.15
C ALA A 274 9.87 -8.45 -3.95
N CYS A 275 9.29 -8.99 -2.87
CA CYS A 275 8.87 -8.22 -1.70
C CYS A 275 9.55 -8.65 -0.39
N ILE A 276 10.20 -9.82 -0.35
CA ILE A 276 10.80 -10.33 0.88
C ILE A 276 12.27 -9.90 0.95
N PRO A 277 12.68 -9.14 1.98
CA PRO A 277 14.07 -8.75 2.15
C PRO A 277 14.93 -9.97 2.47
N THR A 278 16.13 -10.03 1.89
CA THR A 278 17.03 -11.17 2.07
C THR A 278 18.31 -10.79 2.80
N SER A 279 18.85 -11.76 3.54
CA SER A 279 20.14 -11.65 4.22
C SER A 279 21.29 -11.32 3.24
N PRO A 280 22.42 -10.75 3.72
CA PRO A 280 22.68 -10.35 5.11
C PRO A 280 22.11 -8.98 5.48
N SER A 281 21.87 -8.08 4.52
CA SER A 281 21.55 -6.67 4.81
C SER A 281 20.06 -6.35 4.78
N GLY A 282 19.21 -7.20 4.22
CA GLY A 282 17.78 -6.91 4.01
C GLY A 282 17.51 -5.88 2.90
N GLN A 283 18.52 -5.47 2.14
CA GLN A 283 18.39 -4.47 1.07
C GLN A 283 17.84 -5.08 -0.22
N THR A 284 18.25 -6.30 -0.55
CA THR A 284 17.79 -7.00 -1.75
C THR A 284 16.46 -7.69 -1.46
N LEU A 285 15.51 -7.53 -2.38
CA LEU A 285 14.21 -8.17 -2.31
C LEU A 285 14.14 -9.36 -3.26
N LYS A 286 13.43 -10.42 -2.85
CA LYS A 286 13.16 -11.60 -3.67
C LYS A 286 11.73 -12.08 -3.56
N CYS A 287 11.25 -12.76 -4.60
CA CYS A 287 9.99 -13.48 -4.55
C CYS A 287 10.15 -14.74 -3.68
N PRO A 288 9.08 -15.26 -3.06
CA PRO A 288 9.13 -16.50 -2.29
C PRO A 288 9.80 -17.67 -3.03
N SER A 289 9.51 -17.84 -4.32
CA SER A 289 10.09 -18.89 -5.18
C SER A 289 11.61 -18.83 -5.32
N GLN A 290 12.22 -17.69 -4.99
CA GLN A 290 13.66 -17.49 -5.05
C GLN A 290 14.30 -17.61 -3.66
N LEU A 291 13.54 -17.95 -2.62
CA LEU A 291 14.02 -18.09 -1.26
C LEU A 291 14.24 -19.56 -0.90
N VAL A 292 15.05 -19.75 0.14
CA VAL A 292 15.28 -21.04 0.78
C VAL A 292 14.92 -20.89 2.26
N SER A 293 14.17 -21.85 2.78
CA SER A 293 13.80 -21.88 4.20
C SER A 293 15.07 -22.05 5.04
N PRO A 294 15.32 -21.19 6.04
CA PRO A 294 16.47 -21.33 6.94
C PRO A 294 16.45 -22.63 7.75
N ARG A 295 15.29 -23.26 7.88
CA ARG A 295 15.05 -24.49 8.66
C ARG A 295 14.94 -25.74 7.76
N GLY A 296 15.07 -25.58 6.45
CA GLY A 296 14.88 -26.64 5.45
C GLY A 296 16.13 -27.48 5.16
N GLU A 297 15.95 -28.61 4.46
CA GLU A 297 17.04 -29.53 4.09
C GLU A 297 18.06 -28.86 3.15
N ALA A 298 17.56 -28.03 2.23
CA ALA A 298 18.38 -27.29 1.28
C ALA A 298 19.22 -26.17 1.92
N ALA A 299 18.89 -25.72 3.14
CA ALA A 299 19.53 -24.56 3.79
C ALA A 299 21.06 -24.73 3.91
N SER A 300 21.53 -25.95 4.19
CA SER A 300 22.96 -26.27 4.34
C SER A 300 23.82 -25.99 3.10
N LEU A 301 23.21 -25.82 1.93
CA LEU A 301 23.88 -25.49 0.68
C LEU A 301 24.11 -23.99 0.48
N PHE A 302 23.51 -23.16 1.33
CA PHE A 302 23.53 -21.70 1.24
C PHE A 302 24.15 -21.10 2.49
N SER A 303 24.60 -19.86 2.35
CA SER A 303 25.05 -18.97 3.40
C SER A 303 24.23 -17.67 3.33
N PRO A 304 24.25 -16.83 4.38
CA PRO A 304 23.60 -15.52 4.34
C PRO A 304 24.05 -14.66 3.15
N SER A 305 25.33 -14.75 2.76
CA SER A 305 25.89 -14.00 1.63
C SER A 305 25.30 -14.38 0.25
N ASP A 306 24.66 -15.54 0.13
CA ASP A 306 24.00 -15.95 -1.12
C ASP A 306 22.68 -15.20 -1.36
N GLY A 307 22.16 -14.46 -0.37
CA GLY A 307 20.93 -13.69 -0.49
C GLY A 307 19.71 -14.56 -0.79
N ARG A 308 19.66 -15.77 -0.23
CA ARG A 308 18.54 -16.72 -0.44
C ARG A 308 17.69 -16.91 0.82
N PHE A 309 18.16 -16.48 1.99
CA PHE A 309 17.37 -16.53 3.22
C PHE A 309 16.64 -15.21 3.45
N PRO A 310 15.38 -15.22 3.92
CA PRO A 310 14.72 -14.03 4.45
C PRO A 310 15.57 -13.33 5.52
N SER A 311 15.52 -12.00 5.56
CA SER A 311 16.17 -11.17 6.58
C SER A 311 15.15 -10.71 7.61
N GLY A 312 15.54 -10.64 8.88
CA GLY A 312 14.66 -10.17 9.96
C GLY A 312 14.91 -10.91 11.27
N ASN A 313 13.86 -11.00 12.08
CA ASN A 313 13.80 -11.63 13.39
C ASN A 313 12.48 -12.40 13.56
N GLU A 314 12.27 -13.01 14.74
CA GLU A 314 11.09 -13.85 15.05
C GLU A 314 9.77 -13.05 15.10
N ASP A 315 9.83 -11.71 15.18
CA ASP A 315 8.66 -10.82 15.12
C ASP A 315 8.35 -10.34 13.69
N SER A 316 9.24 -10.63 12.72
CA SER A 316 9.14 -10.23 11.31
C SER A 316 9.19 -11.45 10.38
N TYR A 317 10.15 -11.52 9.47
CA TYR A 317 10.18 -12.54 8.40
C TYR A 317 10.72 -13.91 8.85
N LEU A 318 11.35 -14.00 10.03
CA LEU A 318 11.83 -15.29 10.58
C LEU A 318 10.82 -15.94 11.54
N ASN A 319 9.67 -15.30 11.78
CA ASN A 319 8.57 -15.90 12.51
C ASN A 319 8.17 -17.25 11.91
N PHE A 320 7.93 -18.25 12.76
CA PHE A 320 7.65 -19.62 12.29
C PHE A 320 6.41 -19.72 11.39
N GLN A 321 5.33 -18.96 11.69
CA GLN A 321 4.09 -19.01 10.92
C GLN A 321 4.28 -18.37 9.55
N ARG A 322 5.00 -17.24 9.49
CA ARG A 322 5.32 -16.54 8.24
C ARG A 322 6.28 -17.34 7.37
N LEU A 323 7.27 -18.04 7.95
CA LEU A 323 8.12 -18.96 7.21
C LEU A 323 7.30 -20.10 6.60
N ALA A 324 6.42 -20.74 7.38
CA ALA A 324 5.53 -21.79 6.86
C ALA A 324 4.62 -21.24 5.74
N LYS A 325 4.14 -20.00 5.88
CA LYS A 325 3.38 -19.32 4.84
C LYS A 325 4.21 -19.10 3.58
N LEU A 326 5.44 -18.60 3.70
CA LEU A 326 6.35 -18.41 2.56
C LEU A 326 6.65 -19.74 1.85
N GLU A 327 6.77 -20.86 2.58
CA GLU A 327 6.92 -22.20 1.99
C GLU A 327 5.68 -22.57 1.15
N GLN A 328 4.47 -22.35 1.66
CA GLN A 328 3.23 -22.50 0.88
C GLN A 328 3.18 -21.59 -0.36
N LEU A 329 3.85 -20.43 -0.30
CA LEU A 329 3.93 -19.48 -1.39
C LEU A 329 5.08 -19.77 -2.37
N GLY A 330 5.92 -20.78 -2.12
CA GLY A 330 6.94 -21.25 -3.07
C GLY A 330 8.38 -21.19 -2.55
N MET A 331 8.62 -20.74 -1.31
CA MET A 331 9.94 -20.84 -0.70
C MET A 331 10.37 -22.29 -0.56
N VAL A 332 11.60 -22.60 -0.96
CA VAL A 332 12.09 -23.98 -0.97
C VAL A 332 12.46 -24.41 0.45
N SER A 333 11.78 -25.41 1.01
CA SER A 333 12.14 -26.04 2.28
C SER A 333 12.66 -27.47 2.16
N GLY A 334 12.25 -28.19 1.11
CA GLY A 334 12.65 -29.56 0.83
C GLY A 334 13.76 -29.66 -0.21
N ASP A 335 13.41 -30.26 -1.35
CA ASP A 335 14.34 -30.60 -2.42
C ASP A 335 14.53 -29.45 -3.42
N LEU A 336 15.73 -29.34 -3.99
CA LEU A 336 16.10 -28.33 -4.97
C LEU A 336 16.06 -28.92 -6.38
N PRO A 337 15.63 -28.16 -7.40
CA PRO A 337 15.82 -28.55 -8.79
C PRO A 337 17.31 -28.84 -9.11
N TRP A 338 17.57 -29.82 -9.97
CA TRP A 338 18.95 -30.15 -10.37
C TRP A 338 19.71 -28.97 -11.01
N SER A 339 18.99 -28.01 -11.60
CA SER A 339 19.57 -26.77 -12.11
C SER A 339 20.16 -25.89 -11.01
N GLU A 340 19.51 -25.81 -9.85
CA GLU A 340 20.00 -25.09 -8.67
C GLU A 340 21.10 -25.87 -7.96
N VAL A 341 20.97 -27.20 -7.86
CA VAL A 341 22.05 -28.05 -7.31
C VAL A 341 23.34 -27.89 -8.12
N ALA A 342 23.24 -27.85 -9.45
CA ALA A 342 24.38 -27.60 -10.33
C ALA A 342 24.99 -26.21 -10.10
N GLU A 343 24.14 -25.19 -9.94
CA GLU A 343 24.59 -23.82 -9.65
C GLU A 343 25.29 -23.73 -8.27
N ARG A 344 24.77 -24.42 -7.23
CA ARG A 344 25.45 -24.55 -5.94
C ARG A 344 26.83 -25.21 -6.08
N ALA A 345 26.97 -26.22 -6.94
CA ALA A 345 28.25 -26.84 -7.24
C ALA A 345 29.23 -25.88 -7.92
N GLU A 346 28.75 -25.03 -8.82
CA GLU A 346 29.54 -24.02 -9.52
C GLU A 346 30.03 -22.94 -8.54
N SER A 347 29.18 -22.49 -7.61
CA SER A 347 29.48 -21.44 -6.62
C SER A 347 30.66 -21.76 -5.68
N ILE A 348 30.98 -23.05 -5.49
CA ILE A 348 32.06 -23.48 -4.58
C ILE A 348 33.43 -22.98 -5.03
N HIS A 349 33.63 -22.85 -6.35
CA HIS A 349 34.89 -22.35 -6.89
C HIS A 349 35.15 -20.91 -6.45
N GLU A 350 34.12 -20.08 -6.53
CA GLU A 350 34.15 -18.66 -6.15
C GLU A 350 34.25 -18.51 -4.63
N LEU A 351 33.43 -19.26 -3.88
CA LEU A 351 33.45 -19.26 -2.43
C LEU A 351 34.84 -19.64 -1.88
N ASN A 352 35.52 -20.60 -2.50
CA ASN A 352 36.86 -21.00 -2.06
C ASN A 352 37.92 -19.90 -2.20
N ALA A 353 37.73 -18.97 -3.14
CA ALA A 353 38.65 -17.84 -3.30
C ALA A 353 38.55 -16.87 -2.12
N ALA A 354 37.38 -16.76 -1.49
CA ALA A 354 37.12 -15.91 -0.34
C ALA A 354 37.29 -16.65 1.01
N ASP A 355 36.72 -17.85 1.14
CA ASP A 355 36.74 -18.68 2.36
C ASP A 355 36.78 -20.18 2.00
N SER A 356 37.98 -20.76 2.13
CA SER A 356 38.19 -22.18 1.86
C SER A 356 37.48 -23.12 2.85
N ASN A 357 37.27 -22.68 4.09
CA ASN A 357 36.57 -23.49 5.10
C ASN A 357 35.07 -23.53 4.82
N ALA A 358 34.46 -22.40 4.47
CA ALA A 358 33.07 -22.34 4.03
C ALA A 358 32.86 -23.16 2.75
N ALA A 359 33.78 -23.07 1.78
CA ALA A 359 33.71 -23.87 0.55
C ALA A 359 33.71 -25.38 0.86
N LEU A 360 34.59 -25.84 1.77
CA LEU A 360 34.62 -27.25 2.17
C LEU A 360 33.33 -27.69 2.89
N LYS A 361 32.75 -26.83 3.75
CA LYS A 361 31.44 -27.08 4.38
C LYS A 361 30.35 -27.26 3.33
N ARG A 362 30.28 -26.37 2.33
CA ARG A 362 29.30 -26.44 1.24
C ARG A 362 29.48 -27.71 0.40
N VAL A 363 30.70 -28.13 0.10
CA VAL A 363 30.98 -29.38 -0.63
C VAL A 363 30.42 -30.59 0.11
N LYS A 364 30.67 -30.69 1.41
CA LYS A 364 30.15 -31.80 2.24
C LYS A 364 28.63 -31.83 2.20
N ALA A 365 28.00 -30.68 2.44
CA ALA A 365 26.54 -30.54 2.39
C ALA A 365 25.98 -30.92 1.01
N LEU A 366 26.61 -30.45 -0.08
CA LEU A 366 26.22 -30.74 -1.46
C LEU A 366 26.26 -32.23 -1.77
N LEU A 367 27.33 -32.92 -1.41
CA LEU A 367 27.47 -34.36 -1.63
C LEU A 367 26.40 -35.15 -0.87
N THR A 368 26.17 -34.82 0.41
CA THR A 368 25.11 -35.44 1.22
C THR A 368 23.73 -35.19 0.62
N PHE A 369 23.46 -33.96 0.15
CA PHE A 369 22.19 -33.60 -0.48
C PHE A 369 21.96 -34.38 -1.78
N MET A 370 22.97 -34.43 -2.67
CA MET A 370 22.89 -35.14 -3.94
C MET A 370 22.69 -36.65 -3.74
N GLU A 371 23.36 -37.25 -2.77
CA GLU A 371 23.18 -38.67 -2.44
C GLU A 371 21.73 -38.98 -2.06
N LYS A 372 21.13 -38.16 -1.19
CA LYS A 372 19.71 -38.31 -0.80
C LYS A 372 18.78 -38.08 -1.99
N LYS A 373 19.04 -37.05 -2.80
CA LYS A 373 18.23 -36.72 -3.98
C LYS A 373 18.23 -37.85 -5.02
N ILE A 374 19.37 -38.50 -5.20
CA ILE A 374 19.51 -39.63 -6.13
C ILE A 374 18.82 -40.89 -5.58
N LYS A 375 18.91 -41.14 -4.27
CA LYS A 375 18.12 -42.20 -3.61
C LYS A 375 16.61 -42.02 -3.79
N ARG A 376 16.13 -40.78 -3.85
CA ARG A 376 14.73 -40.42 -4.16
C ARG A 376 14.36 -40.54 -5.65
N ARG A 377 15.30 -40.95 -6.54
CA ARG A 377 15.10 -41.16 -7.99
C ARG A 377 14.61 -39.93 -8.77
N HIS A 378 15.03 -38.72 -8.37
CA HIS A 378 14.70 -37.51 -9.13
C HIS A 378 15.45 -37.46 -10.47
N PRO A 379 14.76 -37.24 -11.61
CA PRO A 379 15.36 -37.32 -12.94
C PRO A 379 16.42 -36.24 -13.15
N LEU A 380 17.61 -36.62 -13.59
CA LEU A 380 18.70 -35.72 -13.91
C LEU A 380 18.79 -35.50 -15.42
N SER A 381 18.54 -34.26 -15.87
CA SER A 381 18.69 -33.94 -17.29
C SER A 381 20.15 -33.99 -17.76
N PRO A 382 20.41 -34.35 -19.03
CA PRO A 382 21.78 -34.35 -19.58
C PRO A 382 22.50 -33.00 -19.43
N ALA A 383 21.75 -31.89 -19.54
CA ALA A 383 22.28 -30.54 -19.38
C ALA A 383 22.80 -30.30 -17.96
N ASN A 384 22.02 -30.65 -16.93
CA ASN A 384 22.42 -30.49 -15.54
C ASN A 384 23.56 -31.45 -15.15
N CYS A 385 23.54 -32.68 -15.68
CA CYS A 385 24.65 -33.62 -15.53
C CYS A 385 25.95 -33.03 -16.09
N LEU A 386 25.90 -32.43 -17.28
CA LEU A 386 27.07 -31.79 -17.89
C LEU A 386 27.61 -30.63 -17.04
N ARG A 387 26.72 -29.80 -16.48
CA ARG A 387 27.10 -28.70 -15.57
C ARG A 387 27.82 -29.22 -14.34
N LEU A 388 27.23 -30.20 -13.64
CA LEU A 388 27.86 -30.85 -12.48
C LEU A 388 29.22 -31.46 -12.81
N MET A 389 29.36 -32.09 -13.98
CA MET A 389 30.62 -32.70 -14.43
C MET A 389 31.72 -31.66 -14.77
N LYS A 390 31.33 -30.42 -15.05
CA LYS A 390 32.23 -29.28 -15.34
C LYS A 390 32.54 -28.45 -14.08
N ALA A 391 31.65 -28.42 -13.10
CA ALA A 391 31.80 -27.64 -11.86
C ALA A 391 33.02 -28.09 -11.05
N LYS A 392 33.81 -27.14 -10.52
CA LYS A 392 35.03 -27.41 -9.75
C LYS A 392 34.74 -27.42 -8.25
N PHE A 393 34.13 -28.50 -7.75
CA PHE A 393 33.75 -28.60 -6.34
C PHE A 393 34.36 -29.82 -5.61
N LEU A 394 35.07 -30.71 -6.30
CA LEU A 394 35.69 -31.87 -5.64
C LEU A 394 37.05 -31.49 -5.03
N PRO A 395 37.26 -31.67 -3.71
CA PRO A 395 38.51 -31.29 -3.05
C PRO A 395 39.71 -32.06 -3.61
N VAL A 396 40.82 -31.36 -3.84
CA VAL A 396 42.12 -31.97 -4.17
C VAL A 396 42.76 -32.45 -2.86
N LEU A 397 43.05 -33.75 -2.75
CA LEU A 397 43.70 -34.29 -1.55
C LEU A 397 45.16 -33.83 -1.47
N LYS A 398 45.66 -33.60 -0.25
CA LYS A 398 47.10 -33.42 0.01
C LYS A 398 47.81 -34.76 -0.08
N LYS A 399 49.03 -34.75 -0.63
CA LYS A 399 49.88 -35.94 -0.68
C LYS A 399 50.15 -36.43 0.75
N PRO A 400 49.86 -37.70 1.09
CA PRO A 400 50.24 -38.27 2.37
C PRO A 400 51.76 -38.24 2.56
N THR A 401 52.20 -38.03 3.79
CA THR A 401 53.62 -38.08 4.16
C THR A 401 54.19 -39.46 3.78
N ASN A 402 55.36 -39.47 3.12
CA ASN A 402 56.04 -40.68 2.62
C ASN A 402 55.35 -41.43 1.46
N PHE A 403 54.42 -40.80 0.72
CA PHE A 403 53.84 -41.44 -0.47
C PHE A 403 54.86 -41.50 -1.63
N PRO A 404 55.19 -42.70 -2.17
CA PRO A 404 56.35 -42.90 -3.04
C PRO A 404 56.15 -42.45 -4.50
N LEU A 405 54.91 -42.15 -4.92
CA LEU A 405 54.60 -41.79 -6.31
C LEU A 405 54.38 -40.28 -6.49
N PRO A 406 54.58 -39.75 -7.73
CA PRO A 406 54.17 -38.40 -8.08
C PRO A 406 52.67 -38.17 -7.80
N TRP A 407 52.36 -37.08 -7.11
CA TRP A 407 50.99 -36.76 -6.70
C TRP A 407 50.43 -35.65 -7.58
N ARG A 408 49.43 -35.96 -8.41
CA ARG A 408 48.89 -34.97 -9.36
C ARG A 408 48.25 -33.75 -8.68
N GLY A 409 47.92 -33.86 -7.40
CA GLY A 409 47.47 -32.75 -6.57
C GLY A 409 48.55 -31.69 -6.35
N ASP A 410 49.84 -32.05 -6.42
CA ASP A 410 50.96 -31.13 -6.14
C ASP A 410 51.02 -30.02 -7.20
N ALA A 411 50.82 -30.36 -8.48
CA ALA A 411 50.76 -29.39 -9.58
C ALA A 411 49.52 -28.47 -9.52
N LEU A 412 48.43 -28.91 -8.87
CA LEU A 412 47.23 -28.10 -8.67
C LEU A 412 47.34 -27.20 -7.42
N GLN A 413 47.99 -27.69 -6.37
CA GLN A 413 48.26 -26.94 -5.14
C GLN A 413 49.31 -25.84 -5.36
N ALA A 414 50.30 -26.06 -6.22
CA ALA A 414 51.28 -25.05 -6.64
C ALA A 414 50.64 -23.80 -7.27
N VAL A 415 49.43 -23.93 -7.84
CA VAL A 415 48.66 -22.82 -8.45
C VAL A 415 47.45 -22.41 -7.58
N ARG A 416 47.44 -22.75 -6.28
CA ARG A 416 46.35 -22.48 -5.32
C ARG A 416 44.96 -23.00 -5.76
N ARG A 417 44.91 -24.09 -6.55
CA ARG A 417 43.65 -24.71 -7.01
C ARG A 417 43.25 -25.87 -6.09
N TYR A 418 42.46 -25.57 -5.06
CA TYR A 418 42.03 -26.53 -4.04
C TYR A 418 40.85 -27.44 -4.45
N PHE A 419 40.18 -27.12 -5.56
CA PHE A 419 39.04 -27.88 -6.09
C PHE A 419 39.20 -28.24 -7.57
N SER A 420 38.64 -29.39 -7.96
CA SER A 420 38.69 -29.95 -9.31
C SER A 420 37.30 -30.35 -9.81
N HIS A 421 37.15 -30.51 -11.13
CA HIS A 421 35.90 -30.97 -11.72
C HIS A 421 35.85 -32.49 -11.88
N PRO A 422 34.68 -33.14 -11.74
CA PRO A 422 34.55 -34.59 -11.84
C PRO A 422 35.16 -35.20 -13.10
N LYS A 423 35.13 -34.53 -14.27
CA LYS A 423 35.77 -35.03 -15.51
C LYS A 423 37.29 -35.29 -15.38
N LYS A 424 38.00 -34.59 -14.50
CA LYS A 424 39.46 -34.74 -14.31
C LYS A 424 39.85 -35.87 -13.34
N CYS A 425 38.90 -36.45 -12.62
CA CYS A 425 39.13 -37.52 -11.63
C CYS A 425 39.20 -38.94 -12.24
N SER A 426 39.49 -39.09 -13.54
CA SER A 426 39.54 -40.41 -14.19
C SER A 426 40.91 -41.08 -14.09
N TRP A 427 40.91 -42.36 -13.75
CA TRP A 427 42.02 -43.29 -14.04
C TRP A 427 42.23 -43.41 -15.56
N ARG A 428 43.43 -43.07 -16.06
CA ARG A 428 43.90 -43.58 -17.36
C ARG A 428 44.93 -44.66 -17.07
N ARG A 429 44.62 -45.90 -17.42
CA ARG A 429 45.50 -47.10 -17.28
C ARG A 429 46.87 -47.02 -17.97
N LYS A 430 47.26 -45.88 -18.56
CA LYS A 430 48.47 -45.71 -19.39
C LYS A 430 49.45 -44.63 -18.90
N SER A 431 49.27 -44.04 -17.72
CA SER A 431 50.22 -43.05 -17.18
C SER A 431 50.49 -43.32 -15.70
N THR A 432 51.77 -43.43 -15.34
CA THR A 432 52.37 -43.69 -14.01
C THR A 432 52.11 -42.59 -12.95
N GLU A 433 51.11 -41.73 -13.17
CA GLU A 433 50.76 -40.62 -12.27
C GLU A 433 49.48 -40.93 -11.48
N TYR A 434 49.56 -40.92 -10.15
CA TYR A 434 48.39 -41.06 -9.29
C TYR A 434 47.59 -39.75 -9.26
N VAL A 435 46.43 -39.74 -9.89
CA VAL A 435 45.43 -38.67 -9.78
C VAL A 435 44.56 -38.92 -8.56
N ALA A 436 45.07 -38.66 -7.36
CA ALA A 436 44.28 -38.75 -6.14
C ALA A 436 43.44 -37.47 -5.94
N LEU A 437 42.51 -37.23 -6.86
CA LEU A 437 41.37 -36.34 -6.64
C LEU A 437 40.27 -37.19 -6.03
N ASN A 438 40.19 -37.25 -4.69
CA ASN A 438 39.14 -37.93 -3.93
C ASN A 438 38.47 -39.07 -4.72
N HIS A 439 39.30 -40.03 -5.18
CA HIS A 439 38.97 -40.90 -6.32
C HIS A 439 37.71 -41.71 -6.05
N TRP A 440 37.51 -42.07 -4.78
CA TRP A 440 36.31 -42.72 -4.29
C TRP A 440 35.07 -41.83 -4.45
N LEU A 441 35.11 -40.56 -4.02
CA LEU A 441 34.02 -39.61 -4.23
C LEU A 441 33.79 -39.32 -5.72
N GLY A 442 34.83 -39.19 -6.55
CA GLY A 442 34.68 -38.95 -8.00
C GLY A 442 34.12 -40.14 -8.76
N CYS A 443 34.56 -41.36 -8.46
CA CYS A 443 34.06 -42.59 -9.06
C CYS A 443 32.69 -42.97 -8.51
N SER A 444 32.43 -42.83 -7.21
CA SER A 444 31.11 -42.98 -6.60
C SER A 444 30.14 -41.94 -7.14
N PHE A 445 30.56 -40.69 -7.34
CA PHE A 445 29.73 -39.66 -7.96
C PHE A 445 29.42 -39.96 -9.42
N ARG A 446 30.38 -40.42 -10.22
CA ARG A 446 30.12 -40.84 -11.60
C ARG A 446 29.26 -42.11 -11.67
N ALA A 447 29.44 -43.05 -10.75
CA ALA A 447 28.59 -44.24 -10.64
C ALA A 447 27.16 -43.83 -10.26
N MET A 448 27.03 -42.89 -9.31
CA MET A 448 25.78 -42.28 -8.86
C MET A 448 25.09 -41.47 -9.97
N LEU A 449 25.83 -40.83 -10.87
CA LEU A 449 25.31 -40.15 -12.07
C LEU A 449 24.97 -41.10 -13.23
N LYS A 450 25.50 -42.32 -13.25
CA LYS A 450 25.18 -43.36 -14.26
C LYS A 450 23.98 -44.21 -13.86
N SER A 451 23.58 -44.19 -12.58
CA SER A 451 22.43 -44.92 -12.05
C SER A 451 21.10 -44.14 -12.13
N VAL A 452 21.15 -42.90 -12.62
CA VAL A 452 20.02 -42.02 -12.94
C VAL A 452 20.10 -41.72 -14.42
#